data_AF-A0A951CWZ7-F1
#
_entry.id   AF-A0A951CWZ7-F1
#
_cell.length_a   1.000
_cell.length_b   1.000
_cell.length_c   1.000
_cell.angle_alpha   90.00
_cell.angle_beta   90.00
_cell.angle_gamma   90.00
#
_symmetry.space_group_name_H-M   'P 1'
#
loop_
_entity.id
_entity.type
_entity.pdbx_description
1 polymer ?
#
loop_
_entity_poly.entity_id
_entity_poly.type
_entity_poly.pdbx_seq_one_letter_code
_entity_poly.pdbx_strand_id
1 'polypeptide(L)'
;MQVLEAGTNKYLLLELEPESIGNIARQAGFEYKIDDQRRVLSLDVSAPDRQAPLLLFDAADPGNLGWFSRCQFYVDGKSGSVLQTPLWLANQRDKNGRTLPHAVRLQIAKELPGTFRMPGRQPVSEQVIYAVLLNLLNALLNTGVGVCGGPTVKPLAGRTENIGPKN
;
A
#
# COMPACT_ATOMS: atom_id res chain seq x y z
N MET A 1 -3.40 -15.40 -14.74
CA MET A 1 -2.89 -14.25 -15.52
C MET A 1 -3.12 -14.48 -16.99
N GLN A 2 -3.78 -13.53 -17.64
CA GLN A 2 -4.05 -13.55 -19.08
C GLN A 2 -3.53 -12.27 -19.77
N VAL A 3 -3.17 -12.34 -21.05
CA VAL A 3 -2.94 -11.14 -21.87
C VAL A 3 -4.25 -10.72 -22.53
N LEU A 4 -4.64 -9.46 -22.35
CA LEU A 4 -5.77 -8.84 -23.03
C LEU A 4 -5.28 -7.94 -24.17
N GLU A 5 -6.02 -7.95 -25.27
CA GLU A 5 -5.82 -7.03 -26.39
C GLU A 5 -6.93 -5.98 -26.41
N ALA A 6 -6.55 -4.70 -26.37
CA ALA A 6 -7.46 -3.55 -26.40
C ALA A 6 -7.04 -2.61 -27.52
N GLY A 7 -7.41 -2.97 -28.75
CA GLY A 7 -6.93 -2.30 -29.97
C GLY A 7 -5.42 -2.51 -30.14
N THR A 8 -4.66 -1.42 -30.23
CA THR A 8 -3.19 -1.47 -30.33
C THR A 8 -2.49 -1.70 -28.99
N ASN A 9 -3.22 -1.66 -27.87
CA ASN A 9 -2.65 -1.80 -26.54
C ASN A 9 -2.78 -3.23 -26.03
N LYS A 10 -1.72 -3.71 -25.36
CA LYS A 10 -1.72 -4.99 -24.64
C LYS A 10 -1.78 -4.75 -23.15
N TYR A 11 -2.61 -5.51 -22.45
CA TYR A 11 -2.74 -5.48 -21.01
C TYR A 11 -2.48 -6.86 -20.41
N LEU A 12 -2.02 -6.90 -19.16
CA LEU A 12 -1.97 -8.10 -18.34
C LEU A 12 -3.17 -8.06 -17.41
N LEU A 13 -4.04 -9.07 -17.49
CA LEU A 13 -5.12 -9.27 -16.54
C LEU A 13 -4.64 -10.22 -15.45
N LEU A 14 -4.62 -9.71 -14.21
CA LEU A 14 -4.38 -10.47 -13.00
C LEU A 14 -5.71 -11.03 -12.48
N GLU A 15 -5.74 -12.33 -12.27
CA GLU A 15 -6.89 -13.06 -11.75
C GLU A 15 -6.69 -13.27 -10.25
N LEU A 16 -6.73 -12.15 -9.51
CA LEU A 16 -6.55 -12.17 -8.07
C LEU A 16 -7.74 -12.86 -7.40
N GLU A 17 -7.46 -13.80 -6.52
CA GLU A 17 -8.45 -14.52 -5.73
C GLU A 17 -8.71 -13.78 -4.42
N PRO A 18 -9.93 -13.27 -4.18
CA PRO A 18 -10.26 -12.55 -2.95
C PRO A 18 -9.99 -13.35 -1.67
N GLU A 19 -10.21 -14.67 -1.69
CA GLU A 19 -9.96 -15.54 -0.56
C GLU A 19 -8.47 -15.59 -0.20
N SER A 20 -7.60 -15.76 -1.20
CA SER A 20 -6.15 -15.75 -1.03
C SER A 20 -5.65 -14.41 -0.45
N ILE A 21 -6.16 -13.29 -0.96
CA ILE A 21 -5.85 -11.94 -0.44
C ILE A 21 -6.31 -11.78 1.01
N GLY A 22 -7.51 -12.23 1.34
CA GLY A 22 -8.05 -12.18 2.70
C GLY A 22 -7.23 -13.03 3.68
N ASN A 23 -6.83 -14.23 3.26
CA ASN A 23 -5.98 -15.11 4.06
C ASN A 23 -4.61 -14.47 4.34
N ILE A 24 -4.02 -13.79 3.36
CA ILE A 24 -2.77 -13.01 3.54
C ILE A 24 -2.96 -11.91 4.58
N ALA A 25 -4.05 -11.14 4.49
CA ALA A 25 -4.33 -10.07 5.46
C ALA A 25 -4.47 -10.62 6.89
N ARG A 26 -5.22 -11.72 7.04
CA ARG A 26 -5.38 -12.41 8.33
C ARG A 26 -4.06 -12.95 8.87
N GLN A 27 -3.25 -13.60 8.03
CA GLN A 27 -1.94 -14.14 8.41
C GLN A 27 -0.97 -13.03 8.85
N ALA A 28 -1.06 -11.86 8.23
CA ALA A 28 -0.30 -10.68 8.63
C ALA A 28 -0.83 -10.02 9.91
N GLY A 29 -1.93 -10.51 10.51
CA GLY A 29 -2.48 -9.98 11.76
C GLY A 29 -3.46 -8.81 11.60
N PHE A 30 -4.07 -8.66 10.42
CA PHE A 30 -5.09 -7.64 10.17
C PHE A 30 -6.50 -8.24 10.14
N GLU A 31 -7.46 -7.50 10.68
CA GLU A 31 -8.84 -7.59 10.25
C GLU A 31 -8.98 -6.93 8.88
N TYR A 32 -9.91 -7.43 8.06
CA TYR A 32 -10.05 -6.92 6.70
C TYR A 32 -11.47 -6.94 6.16
N LYS A 33 -11.70 -6.06 5.18
CA LYS A 33 -12.87 -6.04 4.31
C LYS A 33 -12.41 -5.95 2.86
N ILE A 34 -12.88 -6.87 2.01
CA ILE A 34 -12.56 -6.90 0.59
C ILE A 34 -13.76 -6.40 -0.22
N ASP A 35 -13.47 -5.60 -1.24
CA ASP A 35 -14.36 -5.23 -2.33
C ASP A 35 -13.66 -5.56 -3.65
N ASP A 36 -14.06 -6.67 -4.28
CA ASP A 36 -13.49 -7.12 -5.55
C ASP A 36 -14.28 -6.55 -6.72
N GLN A 37 -13.65 -5.63 -7.45
CA GLN A 37 -14.22 -5.03 -8.64
C GLN A 37 -13.54 -5.57 -9.90
N ARG A 38 -14.07 -5.21 -11.06
CA ARG A 38 -13.57 -5.70 -12.34
C ARG A 38 -12.09 -5.38 -12.59
N ARG A 39 -11.65 -4.16 -12.25
CA ARG A 39 -10.30 -3.66 -12.56
C ARG A 39 -9.40 -3.46 -11.35
N VAL A 40 -9.98 -3.46 -10.16
CA VAL A 40 -9.30 -3.16 -8.91
C VAL A 40 -9.87 -4.06 -7.84
N LEU A 41 -9.01 -4.63 -7.00
CA LEU A 41 -9.40 -5.23 -5.74
C LEU A 41 -9.07 -4.24 -4.63
N SER A 42 -10.07 -3.81 -3.87
CA SER A 42 -9.88 -2.95 -2.70
C SER A 42 -9.89 -3.79 -1.42
N LEU A 43 -8.97 -3.50 -0.52
CA LEU A 43 -8.78 -4.18 0.75
C LEU A 43 -8.62 -3.13 1.84
N ASP A 44 -9.66 -2.97 2.65
CA ASP A 44 -9.56 -2.20 3.89
C ASP A 44 -8.98 -3.11 4.96
N VAL A 45 -7.86 -2.71 5.58
CA VAL A 45 -7.22 -3.45 6.68
C VAL A 45 -7.14 -2.61 7.95
N SER A 46 -7.33 -3.27 9.09
CA SER A 46 -7.19 -2.67 10.42
C SER A 46 -6.52 -3.62 11.40
N ALA A 47 -5.71 -3.07 12.30
CA ALA A 47 -5.08 -3.80 13.40
C ALA A 47 -5.59 -3.25 14.75
N PRO A 48 -6.84 -3.56 15.15
CA PRO A 48 -7.52 -2.89 16.26
C PRO A 48 -6.85 -3.11 17.62
N ASP A 49 -6.21 -4.26 17.83
CA ASP A 49 -5.54 -4.60 19.10
C ASP A 49 -4.18 -3.91 19.26
N ARG A 50 -3.67 -3.29 18.19
CA ARG A 50 -2.35 -2.65 18.20
C ARG A 50 -2.43 -1.31 18.93
N GLN A 51 -1.60 -1.15 19.97
CA GLN A 51 -1.52 0.12 20.72
C GLN A 51 -0.78 1.22 19.96
N ALA A 52 0.24 0.86 19.16
CA ALA A 52 0.99 1.80 18.33
C ALA A 52 0.31 1.97 16.95
N PRO A 53 0.45 3.13 16.27
CA PRO A 53 0.00 3.29 14.90
C PRO A 53 0.68 2.28 13.95
N LEU A 54 0.10 2.10 12.77
CA LEU A 54 0.81 1.46 11.66
C LEU A 54 2.04 2.29 11.31
N LEU A 55 3.13 1.62 10.97
CA LEU A 55 4.44 2.21 10.71
C LEU A 55 4.49 2.84 9.32
N LEU A 56 3.70 3.89 9.12
CA LEU A 56 3.70 4.72 7.92
C LEU A 56 4.28 6.08 8.32
N PHE A 57 5.49 6.42 7.89
CA PHE A 57 6.19 7.60 8.39
C PHE A 57 6.60 8.55 7.27
N ASP A 58 6.83 9.82 7.60
CA ASP A 58 7.32 10.80 6.62
C ASP A 58 8.77 10.50 6.25
N ALA A 59 9.01 10.18 4.98
CA ALA A 59 10.35 9.91 4.47
C ALA A 59 11.24 11.16 4.43
N ALA A 60 10.64 12.37 4.41
CA ALA A 60 11.37 13.63 4.35
C ALA A 60 11.75 14.19 5.73
N ASP A 61 11.18 13.65 6.83
CA ASP A 61 11.52 14.10 8.18
C ASP A 61 12.94 13.63 8.56
N PRO A 62 13.86 14.56 8.90
CA PRO A 62 15.22 14.22 9.34
C PRO A 62 15.26 13.25 10.53
N GLY A 63 14.25 13.25 11.39
CA GLY A 63 14.10 12.31 12.51
C GLY A 63 13.88 10.86 12.08
N ASN A 64 13.48 10.63 10.83
CA ASN A 64 13.20 9.30 10.28
C ASN A 64 14.32 8.77 9.36
N LEU A 65 15.44 9.48 9.16
CA LEU A 65 16.48 9.09 8.20
C LEU A 65 17.04 7.67 8.42
N GLY A 66 17.21 7.26 9.69
CA GLY A 66 17.67 5.91 10.02
C GLY A 66 16.63 4.81 9.72
N TRP A 67 15.35 5.18 9.65
CA TRP A 67 14.25 4.30 9.28
C TRP A 67 14.02 4.30 7.77
N PHE A 68 14.13 5.46 7.13
CA PHE A 68 14.01 5.65 5.69
C PHE A 68 14.91 4.66 4.94
N SER A 69 16.21 4.58 5.27
CA SER A 69 17.13 3.67 4.58
C SER A 69 16.83 2.17 4.79
N ARG A 70 15.91 1.82 5.71
CA ARG A 70 15.52 0.44 6.04
C ARG A 70 14.16 0.05 5.47
N CYS A 71 13.41 1.01 4.90
CA CYS A 71 12.13 0.73 4.27
C CYS A 71 12.29 -0.17 3.05
N GLN A 72 11.49 -1.23 3.03
CA GLN A 72 11.31 -2.06 1.84
C GLN A 72 10.33 -1.42 0.85
N PHE A 73 9.41 -0.59 1.36
CA PHE A 73 8.35 0.04 0.57
C PHE A 73 8.33 1.55 0.77
N TYR A 74 8.03 2.24 -0.33
CA TYR A 74 7.83 3.67 -0.37
C TYR A 74 6.51 3.98 -1.07
N VAL A 75 5.78 4.94 -0.56
CA VAL A 75 4.50 5.40 -1.11
C VAL A 75 4.68 6.82 -1.60
N ASP A 76 4.32 7.11 -2.85
CA ASP A 76 4.16 8.50 -3.29
C ASP A 76 2.96 9.11 -2.56
N GLY A 77 3.21 10.05 -1.63
CA GLY A 77 2.12 10.58 -0.81
C GLY A 77 1.21 11.57 -1.56
N LYS A 78 1.48 11.87 -2.85
CA LYS A 78 0.52 12.57 -3.72
C LYS A 78 -0.51 11.61 -4.32
N SER A 79 -0.09 10.47 -4.86
CA SER A 79 -0.97 9.52 -5.56
C SER A 79 -1.43 8.32 -4.73
N GLY A 80 -0.69 8.00 -3.66
CA GLY A 80 -0.84 6.77 -2.90
C GLY A 80 -0.21 5.55 -3.58
N SER A 81 0.46 5.70 -4.74
CA SER A 81 1.13 4.58 -5.39
C SER A 81 2.26 4.03 -4.52
N VAL A 82 2.23 2.73 -4.25
CA VAL A 82 3.35 2.00 -3.65
C VAL A 82 4.36 1.75 -4.77
N LEU A 83 5.51 2.41 -4.67
CA LEU A 83 6.47 2.51 -5.78
C LEU A 83 6.90 1.13 -6.28
N GLN A 84 6.96 1.00 -7.61
CA GLN A 84 7.37 -0.23 -8.32
C GLN A 84 6.46 -1.45 -8.10
N THR A 85 5.23 -1.24 -7.64
CA THR A 85 4.24 -2.30 -7.45
C THR A 85 2.90 -1.89 -8.06
N PRO A 86 1.98 -2.83 -8.32
CA PRO A 86 0.61 -2.50 -8.70
C PRO A 86 -0.29 -2.24 -7.48
N LEU A 87 0.27 -1.77 -6.37
CA LEU A 87 -0.47 -1.47 -5.14
C LEU A 87 -0.58 0.04 -4.93
N TRP A 88 -1.70 0.44 -4.36
CA TRP A 88 -1.93 1.79 -3.82
C TRP A 88 -2.31 1.68 -2.35
N LEU A 89 -1.94 2.71 -1.60
CA LEU A 89 -2.22 2.87 -0.18
C LEU A 89 -2.86 4.22 0.07
N ALA A 90 -3.92 4.23 0.87
CA ALA A 90 -4.55 5.44 1.38
C ALA A 90 -4.85 5.30 2.87
N ASN A 91 -4.87 6.43 3.58
CA ASN A 91 -5.36 6.43 4.96
C ASN A 91 -6.86 6.16 5.01
N GLN A 92 -7.29 5.31 5.93
CA GLN A 92 -8.69 5.32 6.32
C GLN A 92 -8.97 6.52 7.22
N ARG A 93 -10.21 7.02 7.16
CA ARG A 93 -10.65 8.18 7.94
C ARG A 93 -11.94 7.87 8.67
N ASP A 94 -12.07 8.42 9.88
CA ASP A 94 -13.33 8.40 10.60
C ASP A 94 -14.38 9.31 9.94
N LYS A 95 -15.60 9.30 10.48
CA LYS A 95 -16.69 10.17 10.04
C LYS A 95 -16.40 11.67 10.16
N ASN A 96 -15.40 12.06 10.95
CA ASN A 96 -14.98 13.45 11.14
C ASN A 96 -13.79 13.80 10.22
N GLY A 97 -13.38 12.90 9.32
CA GLY A 97 -12.26 13.08 8.41
C GLY A 97 -10.88 12.90 9.05
N ARG A 98 -10.81 12.49 10.32
CA ARG A 98 -9.55 12.21 11.03
C ARG A 98 -9.00 10.87 10.57
N THR A 99 -7.69 10.84 10.34
CA THR A 99 -7.02 9.62 9.91
C THR A 99 -7.02 8.58 11.03
N LEU A 100 -7.33 7.33 10.68
CA LEU A 100 -7.30 6.20 11.61
C LEU A 100 -5.86 5.66 11.72
N PRO A 101 -5.24 5.70 12.91
CA PRO A 101 -3.82 5.34 13.08
C PRO A 101 -3.53 3.85 12.86
N HIS A 102 -4.54 2.98 13.01
CA HIS A 102 -4.40 1.52 12.93
C HIS A 102 -5.03 0.93 11.66
N ALA A 103 -5.41 1.77 10.69
CA ALA A 103 -6.15 1.31 9.51
C ALA A 103 -5.74 2.04 8.22
N VAL A 104 -5.60 1.28 7.15
CA VAL A 104 -5.31 1.79 5.80
C VAL A 104 -6.17 1.06 4.76
N ARG A 105 -6.39 1.72 3.63
CA ARG A 105 -7.00 1.11 2.44
C ARG A 105 -5.89 0.76 1.47
N LEU A 106 -5.89 -0.48 1.02
CA LEU A 106 -5.05 -0.94 -0.07
C LEU A 106 -5.91 -1.14 -1.32
N GLN A 107 -5.31 -0.90 -2.48
CA GLN A 107 -5.90 -1.26 -3.76
C GLN A 107 -4.86 -1.97 -4.61
N ILE A 108 -5.31 -2.99 -5.34
CA ILE A 108 -4.47 -3.74 -6.27
C ILE A 108 -5.08 -3.63 -7.65
N ALA A 109 -4.33 -3.10 -8.62
CA ALA A 109 -4.79 -3.08 -10.00
C ALA A 109 -4.79 -4.50 -10.59
N LYS A 110 -5.92 -4.89 -11.19
CA LYS A 110 -6.07 -6.16 -11.91
C LYS A 110 -5.66 -6.03 -13.38
N GLU A 111 -5.61 -4.82 -13.92
CA GLU A 111 -5.22 -4.54 -15.31
C GLU A 111 -3.86 -3.80 -15.38
N LEU A 112 -2.84 -4.58 -15.72
CA LEU A 112 -1.44 -4.30 -16.08
C LEU A 112 -1.21 -3.65 -17.45
N PRO A 113 -0.43 -2.57 -17.69
CA PRO A 113 0.17 -2.41 -19.01
C PRO A 113 0.97 -3.66 -19.40
N GLY A 114 0.93 -4.10 -20.66
CA GLY A 114 1.66 -5.29 -21.15
C GLY A 114 3.19 -5.20 -20.95
N THR A 115 3.70 -3.98 -20.86
CA THR A 115 5.11 -3.66 -20.60
C THR A 115 5.45 -3.56 -19.12
N PHE A 116 4.47 -3.69 -18.21
CA PHE A 116 4.69 -3.62 -16.78
C PHE A 116 5.64 -4.74 -16.33
N ARG A 117 6.65 -4.38 -15.53
CA ARG A 117 7.61 -5.32 -14.96
C ARG A 117 7.85 -4.97 -13.51
N MET A 118 8.04 -6.00 -12.71
CA MET A 118 8.48 -5.86 -11.32
C MET A 118 9.97 -5.44 -11.29
N PRO A 119 10.49 -5.00 -10.12
CA PRO A 119 11.92 -4.71 -9.95
C PRO A 119 12.81 -5.84 -10.49
N GLY A 120 13.94 -5.47 -11.11
CA GLY A 120 14.80 -6.45 -11.78
C GLY A 120 14.25 -6.96 -13.12
N ARG A 121 13.27 -6.26 -13.72
CA ARG A 121 12.61 -6.63 -15.00
C ARG A 121 11.87 -7.98 -14.94
N GLN A 122 11.49 -8.43 -13.75
CA GLN A 122 10.80 -9.69 -13.57
C GLN A 122 9.37 -9.62 -14.13
N PRO A 123 8.87 -10.70 -14.76
CA PRO A 123 7.47 -10.79 -15.14
C PRO A 123 6.59 -10.74 -13.89
N VAL A 124 5.42 -10.12 -14.01
CA VAL A 124 4.43 -10.10 -12.94
C VAL A 124 3.61 -11.40 -12.99
N SER A 125 3.23 -11.90 -11.82
CA SER A 125 2.28 -13.01 -11.66
C SER A 125 1.49 -12.80 -10.37
N GLU A 126 0.35 -13.48 -10.23
CA GLU A 126 -0.49 -13.39 -9.03
C GLU A 126 0.30 -13.76 -7.76
N GLN A 127 1.14 -14.80 -7.83
CA GLN A 127 1.97 -15.22 -6.70
C GLN A 127 2.96 -14.14 -6.25
N VAL A 128 3.54 -13.39 -7.21
CA VAL A 128 4.41 -12.26 -6.87
C VAL A 128 3.60 -11.15 -6.20
N ILE A 129 2.38 -10.87 -6.66
CA ILE A 129 1.50 -9.86 -6.04
C ILE A 129 1.11 -10.27 -4.62
N TYR A 130 0.79 -11.54 -4.40
CA TYR A 130 0.50 -12.08 -3.07
C TYR A 130 1.69 -11.93 -2.11
N ALA A 131 2.89 -12.26 -2.56
CA ALA A 131 4.11 -12.07 -1.77
C ALA A 131 4.39 -10.60 -1.46
N VAL A 132 4.20 -9.70 -2.43
CA VAL A 132 4.37 -8.25 -2.25
C VAL A 132 3.35 -7.71 -1.25
N LEU A 133 2.09 -8.12 -1.33
CA LEU A 133 1.05 -7.72 -0.38
C LEU A 133 1.42 -8.16 1.05
N LEU A 134 1.80 -9.43 1.23
CA LEU A 134 2.21 -9.95 2.54
C LEU A 134 3.37 -9.13 3.11
N ASN A 135 4.40 -8.86 2.30
CA ASN A 135 5.56 -8.08 2.72
C ASN A 135 5.19 -6.63 3.06
N LEU A 136 4.29 -6.00 2.30
CA LEU A 136 3.81 -4.66 2.59
C LEU A 136 3.04 -4.59 3.91
N LEU A 137 2.14 -5.55 4.16
CA LEU A 137 1.40 -5.64 5.42
C LEU A 137 2.34 -5.88 6.61
N ASN A 138 3.31 -6.78 6.46
CA ASN A 138 4.35 -7.00 7.46
C ASN A 138 5.19 -5.74 7.71
N ALA A 139 5.50 -4.98 6.66
CA ALA A 139 6.23 -3.73 6.79
C ALA A 139 5.43 -2.69 7.60
N LEU A 140 4.13 -2.57 7.35
CA LEU A 140 3.25 -1.67 8.11
C LEU A 140 3.19 -1.99 9.61
N LEU A 141 3.50 -3.22 10.02
CA LEU A 141 3.50 -3.62 11.44
C LEU A 141 4.88 -3.54 12.09
N ASN A 142 5.93 -3.92 11.37
CA ASN A 142 7.19 -4.34 11.98
C ASN A 142 8.43 -3.54 11.57
N THR A 143 8.49 -3.03 10.33
CA THR A 143 9.72 -2.40 9.80
C THR A 143 9.51 -0.96 9.37
N GLY A 144 8.36 -0.68 8.79
CA GLY A 144 7.91 0.63 8.36
C GLY A 144 7.89 0.84 6.86
N VAL A 145 7.06 1.79 6.44
CA VAL A 145 6.80 2.21 5.07
C VAL A 145 6.96 3.73 5.00
N GLY A 146 7.79 4.20 4.06
CA GLY A 146 8.08 5.61 3.91
C GLY A 146 7.07 6.31 3.00
N VAL A 147 6.53 7.45 3.43
CA VAL A 147 5.68 8.32 2.60
C VAL A 147 6.55 9.42 1.99
N CYS A 148 6.62 9.43 0.67
CA CYS A 148 7.42 10.35 -0.12
C CYS A 148 6.58 11.55 -0.56
N GLY A 149 6.60 12.62 0.24
CA GLY A 149 6.00 13.92 -0.09
C GLY A 149 4.48 13.89 -0.32
N GLY A 150 3.90 15.05 -0.65
CA GLY A 150 2.48 15.17 -1.01
C GLY A 150 1.49 15.16 0.17
N PRO A 151 0.25 15.64 -0.03
CA PRO A 151 -0.72 15.82 1.07
C PRO A 151 -1.76 14.69 1.19
N THR A 152 -1.84 13.79 0.21
CA THR A 152 -2.94 12.81 0.08
C THR A 152 -2.81 11.68 1.08
N VAL A 153 -1.63 11.08 1.15
CA VAL A 153 -1.29 10.08 2.17
C VAL A 153 -0.59 10.78 3.32
N LYS A 154 -1.15 10.64 4.52
CA LYS A 154 -0.63 11.15 5.77
C LYS A 154 0.18 10.08 6.49
N PRO A 155 1.38 10.40 6.97
CA PRO A 155 2.08 9.60 7.95
C PRO A 155 1.21 9.29 9.17
N LEU A 156 1.32 8.08 9.71
CA LEU A 156 0.64 7.58 10.90
C LEU A 156 1.59 7.44 12.10
N ALA A 157 2.89 7.26 11.84
CA ALA A 157 3.94 7.06 12.83
C ALA A 157 5.10 8.05 12.62
N GLY A 158 5.94 8.19 13.65
CA GLY A 158 6.98 9.22 13.71
C GLY A 158 6.42 10.57 14.17
N ARG A 159 7.19 11.65 13.96
CA ARG A 159 6.68 13.02 14.20
C ARG A 159 5.66 13.35 13.11
N THR A 160 4.39 13.19 13.43
CA THR A 160 3.27 13.53 12.53
C THR A 160 2.78 14.98 12.70
N GLU A 161 3.46 15.77 13.53
CA GLU A 161 3.11 17.18 13.74
C GLU A 161 3.39 18.00 12.48
N ASN A 162 2.33 18.66 11.99
CA ASN A 162 2.45 19.72 11.00
C ASN A 162 3.44 20.76 11.56
N ILE A 163 4.60 20.91 10.92
CA ILE A 163 5.40 22.12 11.07
C ILE A 163 4.56 23.25 10.44
N GLY A 164 3.65 23.81 11.23
CA GLY A 164 2.98 25.07 10.90
C GLY A 164 4.01 26.19 10.80
N PRO A 165 3.70 27.29 10.08
CA PRO A 165 4.61 28.41 9.99
C PRO A 165 4.90 28.92 11.40
N LYS A 166 6.17 28.90 11.80
CA LYS A 166 6.62 29.62 13.00
C LYS A 166 6.45 31.11 12.68
N ASN A 167 5.52 31.76 13.37
CA ASN A 167 5.51 33.23 13.49
C ASN A 167 6.74 33.68 14.30
#